data_AF-A0A1B6MFA9-F1
#
_entry.id   AF-A0A1B6MFA9-F1
#
_cell.length_a   1.000
_cell.length_b   1.000
_cell.length_c   1.000
_cell.angle_alpha   90.00
_cell.angle_beta   90.00
_cell.angle_gamma   90.00
#
_symmetry.space_group_name_H-M   'P 1'
#
loop_
_entity.id
_entity.type
_entity.pdbx_description
1 polymer ?
#
loop_
_entity_poly.entity_id
_entity_poly.type
_entity_poly.pdbx_seq_one_letter_code
_entity_poly.pdbx_strand_id
1 'polypeptide(L)'
;MVADEVLLELIHSELVSYAYTKAEEKEKDKKEVDFSSLEYAGFLSGYRMIERLTKDWPRFKDELETLKFICTDFWSAVYKKQIDNLRTNHQGVYVLQDNAFRFLNKISSGTQYLEHAPRVRV
;
A
#
# COMPACT_ATOMS: atom_id res chain seq x y z
N MET A 1 20.80 -8.37 5.52
CA MET A 1 19.60 -7.50 5.36
C MET A 1 18.87 -7.68 4.03
N VAL A 2 19.46 -8.23 2.96
CA VAL A 2 18.74 -8.48 1.68
C VAL A 2 17.73 -9.64 1.75
N ALA A 3 17.96 -10.65 2.60
CA ALA A 3 17.09 -11.82 2.72
C ALA A 3 15.71 -11.47 3.31
N ASP A 4 15.65 -10.67 4.37
CA ASP A 4 14.39 -10.25 5.02
C ASP A 4 13.49 -9.45 4.07
N GLU A 5 14.13 -8.68 3.20
CA GLU A 5 13.50 -7.84 2.20
C GLU A 5 12.80 -8.63 1.09
N VAL A 6 13.39 -9.76 0.67
CA VAL A 6 12.76 -10.68 -0.29
C VAL A 6 11.60 -11.43 0.37
N LEU A 7 11.72 -11.81 1.64
CA LEU A 7 10.65 -12.49 2.37
C LEU A 7 9.38 -11.64 2.45
N LEU A 8 9.51 -10.34 2.73
CA LEU A 8 8.36 -9.44 2.77
C LEU A 8 7.63 -9.37 1.42
N GLU A 9 8.37 -9.29 0.32
CA GLU A 9 7.79 -9.28 -1.03
C GLU A 9 7.06 -10.59 -1.36
N LEU A 10 7.65 -11.73 -1.01
CA LEU A 10 7.06 -13.04 -1.24
C LEU A 10 5.78 -13.23 -0.42
N ILE A 11 5.82 -12.88 0.87
CA ILE A 11 4.63 -12.96 1.75
C ILE A 11 3.54 -12.01 1.25
N HIS A 12 3.88 -10.79 0.84
CA HIS A 12 2.91 -9.87 0.26
C HIS A 12 2.27 -10.47 -1.00
N SER A 13 3.06 -11.01 -1.92
CA SER A 13 2.54 -11.66 -3.14
C SER A 13 1.59 -12.81 -2.80
N GLU A 14 1.95 -13.65 -1.84
CA GLU A 14 1.13 -14.78 -1.42
C GLU A 14 -0.17 -14.33 -0.74
N LEU A 15 -0.13 -13.30 0.11
CA LEU A 15 -1.31 -12.72 0.76
C LEU A 15 -2.29 -12.15 -0.25
N VAL A 16 -1.78 -11.43 -1.27
CA VAL A 16 -2.61 -10.91 -2.37
C VAL A 16 -3.24 -12.05 -3.15
N SER A 17 -2.46 -13.08 -3.50
CA SER A 17 -2.95 -14.26 -4.22
C SER A 17 -4.04 -14.99 -3.42
N TYR A 18 -3.81 -15.23 -2.12
CA TYR A 18 -4.77 -15.85 -1.23
C TYR A 18 -6.07 -15.03 -1.12
N ALA A 19 -5.96 -13.72 -0.95
CA ALA A 19 -7.11 -12.82 -0.86
C ALA A 19 -7.93 -12.86 -2.17
N TYR A 20 -7.25 -12.83 -3.31
CA TYR A 20 -7.87 -12.92 -4.63
C TYR A 20 -8.64 -14.23 -4.81
N THR A 21 -7.99 -15.39 -4.63
CA THR A 21 -8.62 -16.70 -4.80
C THR A 21 -9.83 -16.87 -3.89
N LYS A 22 -9.72 -16.43 -2.63
CA LYS A 22 -10.82 -16.52 -1.66
C LYS A 22 -12.01 -15.62 -2.03
N ALA A 23 -11.74 -14.45 -2.60
CA ALA A 23 -12.79 -13.55 -3.04
C ALA A 23 -13.47 -14.06 -4.32
N GLU A 24 -12.70 -14.62 -5.27
CA GLU A 24 -13.22 -15.28 -6.47
C GLU A 24 -14.11 -16.49 -6.14
N GLU A 25 -13.75 -17.30 -5.15
CA GLU A 25 -14.58 -18.43 -4.67
C GLU A 25 -15.93 -17.99 -4.12
N LYS A 26 -15.97 -16.85 -3.41
CA LYS A 26 -17.19 -16.32 -2.78
C LYS A 26 -18.11 -15.61 -3.75
N GLU A 27 -17.56 -15.03 -4.82
CA GLU A 27 -18.28 -14.11 -5.70
C GLU A 27 -18.21 -14.50 -7.18
N LYS A 28 -18.43 -15.78 -7.49
CA LYS A 28 -18.38 -16.34 -8.86
C LYS A 28 -19.20 -15.59 -9.93
N ASP A 29 -20.19 -14.78 -9.52
CA ASP A 29 -21.10 -14.05 -10.41
C ASP A 29 -20.89 -12.52 -10.42
N LYS A 30 -19.95 -11.96 -9.64
CA LYS A 30 -19.67 -10.51 -9.64
C LYS A 30 -18.46 -10.17 -10.52
N LYS A 31 -18.52 -9.01 -11.18
CA LYS A 31 -17.43 -8.48 -12.03
C LYS A 31 -16.26 -7.88 -11.23
N GLU A 32 -16.47 -7.55 -9.96
CA GLU A 32 -15.48 -6.92 -9.09
C GLU A 32 -15.21 -7.82 -7.88
N VAL A 33 -13.94 -7.99 -7.57
CA VAL A 33 -13.44 -8.83 -6.48
C VAL A 33 -13.32 -7.99 -5.20
N ASP A 34 -13.92 -8.43 -4.10
CA ASP A 34 -13.83 -7.74 -2.81
C ASP A 34 -12.47 -7.92 -2.13
N PHE A 35 -11.70 -6.84 -2.03
CA PHE A 35 -10.41 -6.79 -1.34
C PHE A 35 -10.47 -6.24 0.10
N SER A 36 -11.65 -6.06 0.69
CA SER A 36 -11.82 -5.51 2.05
C SER A 36 -11.01 -6.27 3.11
N SER A 37 -10.84 -7.60 2.94
CA SER A 37 -10.02 -8.40 3.86
C SER A 37 -8.52 -8.06 3.79
N LEU A 38 -8.01 -7.76 2.59
CA LEU A 38 -6.64 -7.32 2.37
C LEU A 38 -6.44 -5.90 2.92
N GLU A 39 -7.42 -5.01 2.71
CA GLU A 39 -7.42 -3.66 3.27
C GLU A 39 -7.38 -3.69 4.81
N TYR A 40 -8.20 -4.54 5.43
CA TYR A 40 -8.21 -4.70 6.89
C TYR A 40 -6.87 -5.23 7.44
N ALA A 41 -6.22 -6.16 6.74
CA ALA A 41 -4.88 -6.63 7.08
C ALA A 41 -3.84 -5.50 6.98
N GLY A 42 -3.96 -4.65 5.95
CA GLY A 42 -3.16 -3.44 5.78
C GLY A 42 -3.37 -2.45 6.93
N PHE A 43 -4.63 -2.20 7.32
CA PHE A 43 -4.99 -1.33 8.44
C PHE A 43 -4.37 -1.80 9.75
N LEU A 44 -4.53 -3.09 10.10
CA LEU A 44 -3.99 -3.64 11.35
C LEU A 44 -2.45 -3.56 11.40
N SER A 45 -1.81 -3.85 10.27
CA SER A 45 -0.35 -3.79 10.15
C SER A 45 0.13 -2.34 10.27
N GLY A 46 -0.48 -1.41 9.54
CA GLY A 46 -0.15 0.01 9.58
C GLY A 46 -0.37 0.63 10.96
N TYR A 47 -1.47 0.30 11.64
CA TYR A 47 -1.76 0.77 12.99
C TYR A 47 -0.65 0.39 13.98
N ARG A 48 -0.29 -0.90 14.02
CA ARG A 48 0.78 -1.41 14.90
C ARG A 48 2.14 -0.81 14.56
N MET A 49 2.40 -0.59 13.28
CA MET A 49 3.64 0.03 12.82
C MET A 49 3.73 1.50 13.27
N ILE A 50 2.65 2.27 13.09
CA ILE A 50 2.60 3.67 13.54
C ILE A 50 2.78 3.76 15.04
N GLU A 51 2.06 2.97 15.85
CA GLU A 51 2.24 2.97 17.31
C GLU A 51 3.70 2.78 17.74
N ARG A 52 4.43 1.90 17.03
CA ARG A 52 5.85 1.67 17.28
C ARG A 52 6.74 2.81 16.78
N LEU A 53 6.48 3.34 15.59
CA LEU A 53 7.30 4.38 14.96
C LEU A 53 7.15 5.74 15.64
N THR A 54 5.96 6.05 16.14
CA THR A 54 5.65 7.35 16.77
C THR A 54 5.71 7.29 18.29
N LYS A 55 6.21 6.20 18.89
CA LYS A 55 6.24 6.01 20.35
C LYS A 55 6.89 7.19 21.09
N ASP A 56 8.02 7.65 20.58
CA ASP A 56 8.80 8.74 21.17
C ASP A 56 8.62 10.07 20.42
N TRP A 57 7.64 10.13 19.51
CA TRP A 57 7.35 11.34 18.75
C TRP A 57 6.41 12.27 19.52
N PRO A 58 6.60 13.60 19.40
CA PRO A 58 5.57 14.56 19.77
C PRO A 58 4.27 14.28 19.01
N ARG A 59 3.13 14.65 19.61
CA ARG A 59 1.85 14.60 18.89
C ARG A 59 1.89 15.52 17.68
N PHE A 60 1.44 15.00 16.54
CA PHE A 60 1.25 15.81 15.33
C PHE A 60 0.24 16.92 15.60
N LYS A 61 0.60 18.14 15.22
CA LYS A 61 -0.18 19.35 15.46
C LYS A 61 -1.26 19.56 14.41
N ASP A 62 -0.99 19.15 13.18
CA ASP A 62 -1.87 19.31 12.05
C ASP A 62 -1.77 18.15 11.04
N GLU A 63 -2.66 18.17 10.06
CA GLU A 63 -2.72 17.19 8.98
C GLU A 63 -1.44 17.21 8.13
N LEU A 64 -0.84 18.39 7.92
CA LEU A 64 0.33 18.55 7.08
C LEU A 64 1.56 17.87 7.70
N GLU A 65 1.75 17.99 9.01
CA GLU A 65 2.79 17.30 9.77
C GLU A 65 2.61 15.78 9.71
N THR A 66 1.35 15.33 9.84
CA THR A 66 0.99 13.91 9.72
C THR A 66 1.35 13.36 8.34
N LEU A 67 1.00 14.08 7.27
CA LEU A 67 1.32 13.65 5.91
C LEU A 67 2.80 13.70 5.59
N LYS A 68 3.51 14.71 6.12
CA LYS A 68 4.97 14.77 6.00
C LYS A 68 5.59 13.51 6.60
N PHE A 69 5.21 13.15 7.83
CA PHE A 69 5.65 11.91 8.48
C PHE A 69 5.33 10.67 7.64
N ILE A 70 4.12 10.58 7.07
CA ILE A 70 3.75 9.46 6.20
C ILE A 70 4.68 9.37 4.98
N CYS A 71 4.93 10.49 4.31
CA CYS A 71 5.72 10.55 3.08
C CYS A 71 7.22 10.32 3.31
N THR A 72 7.74 10.72 4.49
CA THR A 72 9.16 10.62 4.81
C THR A 72 9.46 9.41 5.67
N ASP A 73 9.08 9.44 6.94
CA ASP A 73 9.55 8.52 7.98
C ASP A 73 8.84 7.17 7.88
N PHE A 74 7.51 7.18 7.73
CA PHE A 74 6.74 5.94 7.59
C PHE A 74 7.11 5.23 6.28
N TRP A 75 7.06 5.93 5.14
CA TRP A 75 7.40 5.32 3.85
C TRP A 75 8.83 4.79 3.84
N SER A 76 9.78 5.53 4.41
CA SER A 76 11.18 5.06 4.51
C SER A 76 11.33 3.86 5.44
N ALA A 77 10.57 3.78 6.53
CA ALA A 77 10.61 2.63 7.43
C ALA A 77 10.14 1.34 6.72
N VAL A 78 9.07 1.42 5.94
CA VAL A 78 8.44 0.28 5.25
C VAL A 78 9.16 -0.06 3.94
N TYR A 79 9.33 0.93 3.06
CA TYR A 79 9.75 0.74 1.67
C TYR A 79 11.21 1.11 1.41
N LYS A 80 11.93 1.57 2.43
CA LYS A 80 13.34 2.01 2.35
C LYS A 80 13.57 3.18 1.39
N LYS A 81 12.52 3.96 1.14
CA LYS A 81 12.55 5.21 0.37
C LYS A 81 11.41 6.14 0.81
N GLN A 82 11.54 7.41 0.46
CA GLN A 82 10.46 8.39 0.62
C GLN A 82 9.48 8.33 -0.56
N ILE A 83 8.32 8.94 -0.40
CA ILE A 83 7.38 9.19 -1.51
C ILE A 83 8.04 10.12 -2.53
N ASP A 84 7.87 9.80 -3.82
CA ASP A 84 8.48 10.56 -4.92
C ASP A 84 7.77 11.90 -5.18
N ASN A 85 6.45 11.92 -5.04
CA ASN A 85 5.67 13.15 -5.22
C ASN A 85 4.41 13.16 -4.33
N LEU A 86 4.13 14.30 -3.69
CA LEU A 86 2.90 14.56 -2.94
C LEU A 86 2.13 15.69 -3.62
N ARG A 87 0.90 15.41 -4.05
CA ARG A 87 -0.02 16.43 -4.57
C ARG A 87 -1.21 16.57 -3.63
N THR A 88 -1.76 17.77 -3.52
CA THR A 88 -2.98 18.03 -2.74
C THR A 88 -3.88 19.00 -3.49
N ASN A 89 -5.19 18.88 -3.28
CA ASN A 89 -6.16 19.89 -3.69
C ASN A 89 -6.42 20.95 -2.61
N HIS A 90 -5.72 20.89 -1.46
CA HIS A 90 -5.94 21.72 -0.28
C HIS A 90 -7.37 21.65 0.32
N GLN A 91 -8.14 20.63 -0.06
CA GLN A 91 -9.50 20.35 0.41
C GLN A 91 -9.57 18.93 1.03
N GLY A 92 -8.48 18.49 1.65
CA GLY A 92 -8.40 17.19 2.32
C GLY A 92 -8.09 15.99 1.41
N VAL A 93 -7.83 16.19 0.12
CA VAL A 93 -7.40 15.12 -0.79
C VAL A 93 -5.90 15.21 -1.05
N TYR A 94 -5.22 14.09 -0.86
CA TYR A 94 -3.78 13.96 -1.06
C TYR A 94 -3.47 12.76 -1.95
N VAL A 95 -2.53 12.94 -2.87
CA VAL A 95 -2.07 11.92 -3.80
C VAL A 95 -0.59 11.70 -3.54
N LEU A 96 -0.26 10.50 -3.07
CA LEU A 96 1.10 10.04 -2.83
C LEU A 96 1.53 9.19 -4.03
N GLN A 97 2.56 9.64 -4.75
CA GLN A 97 3.09 8.95 -5.91
C GLN A 97 4.39 8.24 -5.56
N ASP A 98 4.43 6.94 -5.84
CA ASP A 98 5.60 6.10 -5.75
C ASP A 98 5.90 5.54 -7.15
N ASN A 99 7.02 5.95 -7.74
CA ASN A 99 7.39 5.63 -9.12
C ASN A 99 7.94 4.21 -9.31
N ALA A 100 8.36 3.58 -8.23
CA ALA A 100 9.01 2.27 -8.25
C ALA A 100 8.53 1.47 -7.06
N PHE A 101 7.21 1.24 -7.03
CA PHE A 101 6.56 0.62 -5.89
C PHE A 101 7.04 -0.81 -5.75
N ARG A 102 7.67 -1.08 -4.60
CA ARG A 102 8.49 -2.28 -4.35
C ARG A 102 7.77 -3.58 -4.70
N PHE A 103 6.49 -3.70 -4.35
CA PHE A 103 5.71 -4.92 -4.56
C PHE A 103 5.28 -5.15 -6.01
N LEU A 104 5.34 -4.13 -6.87
CA LEU A 104 4.95 -4.23 -8.28
C LEU A 104 6.16 -4.24 -9.23
N ASN A 105 7.35 -3.83 -8.78
CA ASN A 105 8.56 -3.77 -9.61
C ASN A 105 8.98 -5.13 -10.20
N LYS A 106 8.57 -6.25 -9.59
CA LYS A 106 8.92 -7.61 -10.06
C LYS A 106 7.84 -8.26 -10.93
N ILE A 107 6.69 -7.59 -11.11
CA ILE A 107 5.65 -8.10 -11.99
C ILE A 107 6.11 -7.90 -13.43
N SER A 108 6.16 -8.99 -14.20
CA SER A 108 6.51 -8.89 -15.63
C SER A 108 5.55 -7.94 -16.32
N SER A 109 6.04 -7.10 -17.23
CA SER A 109 5.27 -6.15 -18.04
C SER A 109 4.38 -6.84 -19.09
N GLY A 110 3.62 -7.86 -18.68
CA GLY A 110 2.65 -8.58 -19.49
C GLY A 110 1.31 -7.87 -19.46
N THR A 111 0.66 -7.76 -20.62
CA THR A 111 -0.65 -7.13 -20.77
C THR A 111 -1.80 -8.03 -20.29
N GLN A 112 -1.49 -9.26 -19.85
CA GLN A 112 -2.45 -10.34 -19.58
C GLN A 112 -3.51 -9.98 -18.53
N TYR A 113 -3.22 -9.06 -17.60
CA TYR A 113 -4.14 -8.69 -16.52
C TYR A 113 -4.64 -7.23 -16.61
N LEU A 114 -4.30 -6.50 -17.68
CA LEU A 114 -4.76 -5.11 -17.88
C LEU A 114 -6.28 -5.00 -18.02
N GLU A 115 -6.94 -6.05 -18.55
CA GLU A 115 -8.40 -6.07 -18.68
C GLU A 115 -9.12 -6.10 -17.32
N HIS A 116 -8.44 -6.58 -16.28
CA HIS A 116 -8.94 -6.66 -14.91
C HIS A 116 -8.50 -5.48 -14.04
N ALA A 117 -7.62 -4.62 -14.55
CA ALA A 117 -7.20 -3.44 -13.81
C ALA A 117 -8.38 -2.46 -13.66
N PRO A 118 -8.63 -1.91 -12.46
CA PRO A 118 -9.66 -0.91 -12.29
C PRO A 118 -9.35 0.27 -13.21
N ARG A 119 -10.33 0.67 -14.04
CA ARG A 119 -10.19 1.82 -14.93
C ARG A 119 -10.23 3.09 -14.09
N VAL A 120 -9.12 3.43 -13.45
CA VAL A 120 -8.97 4.71 -12.76
C VAL A 120 -8.88 5.78 -13.84
N ARG A 121 -9.98 6.50 -14.07
CA ARG A 121 -9.95 7.72 -14.86
C ARG A 121 -9.24 8.77 -14.02
N VAL A 122 -8.00 9.09 -14.39
CA VAL A 122 -7.31 10.31 -13.97
C VAL A 122 -7.83 11.48 -14.78
#